data_AF-A0A5B8YPK8-F1
#
_entry.id   AF-A0A5B8YPK8-F1
#
_cell.length_a   1.000
_cell.length_b   1.000
_cell.length_c   1.000
_cell.angle_alpha   90.00
_cell.angle_beta   90.00
_cell.angle_gamma   90.00
#
_symmetry.space_group_name_H-M   'P 1'
#
loop_
_entity.id
_entity.type
_entity.pdbx_description
1 polymer ?
#
loop_
_entity_poly.entity_id
_entity_poly.type
_entity_poly.pdbx_seq_one_letter_code
_entity_poly.pdbx_strand_id
1 'polypeptide(L)' 'MKNYTILFLVLTALTGLIGFAGLSFKGIEFVRIGFLIFADILIISVLAKLFFSNAGKMKLERIRK' A
#
# COMPACT_ATOMS: atom_id res chain seq x y z
N MET A 1 4.73 -13.79 4.10
CA MET A 1 3.99 -12.66 3.48
C MET A 1 4.86 -11.70 2.65
N LYS A 2 6.11 -12.03 2.25
CA LYS A 2 7.00 -11.09 1.52
C LYS A 2 6.68 -10.95 0.01
N ASN A 3 6.11 -11.98 -0.60
CA ASN A 3 5.94 -12.03 -2.06
C ASN A 3 4.80 -11.13 -2.58
N TYR A 4 3.73 -10.96 -1.81
CA TYR A 4 2.60 -10.10 -2.20
C TYR A 4 2.88 -8.60 -2.00
N THR A 5 3.81 -8.23 -1.11
CA THR A 5 4.16 -6.82 -0.91
C THR A 5 4.79 -6.20 -2.15
N ILE A 6 5.60 -6.96 -2.89
CA ILE A 6 6.23 -6.48 -4.13
C ILE A 6 5.17 -6.30 -5.22
N LEU A 7 4.24 -7.27 -5.35
CA LEU A 7 3.12 -7.15 -6.29
C LEU A 7 2.27 -5.91 -5.98
N PHE A 8 1.95 -5.67 -4.71
CA PHE A 8 1.18 -4.50 -4.29
C PHE A 8 1.91 -3.19 -4.61
N LEU A 9 3.22 -3.15 -4.36
CA LEU A 9 4.07 -1.99 -4.66
C LEU A 9 4.08 -1.68 -6.17
N VAL A 10 4.28 -2.70 -7.00
CA VAL A 10 4.31 -2.56 -8.47
C VAL A 10 2.94 -2.12 -8.98
N LEU A 11 1.86 -2.71 -8.47
CA LEU A 11 0.51 -2.37 -8.89
C LEU A 11 0.18 -0.89 -8.57
N THR A 12 0.49 -0.43 -7.36
CA THR A 12 0.25 0.97 -6.99
C THR A 12 1.12 1.94 -7.78
N ALA A 13 2.37 1.57 -8.08
CA ALA A 13 3.23 2.38 -8.94
C ALA A 13 2.66 2.52 -10.35
N LEU A 14 2.17 1.42 -10.95
CA LEU A 14 1.52 1.42 -12.27
C LEU A 14 0.22 2.23 -12.27
N THR A 15 -0.64 2.04 -11.28
CA THR A 15 -1.89 2.81 -11.14
C THR A 15 -1.61 4.30 -10.99
N GLY A 16 -0.56 4.67 -10.25
CA GLY A 16 -0.13 6.07 -10.12
C GLY A 16 0.42 6.66 -11.40
N LEU A 17 1.26 5.90 -12.11
CA LEU A 17 1.80 6.34 -13.38
C LEU A 17 0.67 6.59 -14.39
N ILE A 18 -0.32 5.69 -14.47
CA ILE A 18 -1.46 5.82 -15.39
C ILE A 18 -2.40 6.97 -14.97
N GLY A 19 -2.65 7.13 -13.67
CA GLY A 19 -3.53 8.19 -13.13
C GLY A 19 -2.94 9.61 -13.24
N PHE A 20 -1.61 9.74 -13.23
CA PHE A 20 -0.89 11.01 -13.28
C PHE A 20 -0.10 11.27 -14.58
N ALA A 21 -0.11 10.35 -15.56
CA ALA A 21 0.55 10.51 -16.87
C ALA A 21 -0.01 11.65 -17.76
N GLY A 22 -0.86 12.54 -17.23
CA GLY A 22 -1.33 13.73 -17.95
C GLY A 22 -2.45 13.46 -18.97
N LEU A 23 -2.92 12.22 -19.09
CA LEU A 23 -4.03 11.86 -19.96
C LEU A 23 -5.34 12.48 -19.44
N SER A 24 -5.94 13.39 -20.21
CA SER A 24 -7.19 14.08 -19.84
C SER A 24 -8.35 13.52 -20.66
N PHE A 25 -8.96 12.45 -20.15
CA PHE A 25 -10.15 11.84 -20.73
C PHE A 25 -11.34 11.97 -19.76
N LYS A 26 -12.57 12.00 -20.28
CA LYS A 26 -13.80 11.94 -19.46
C LYS A 26 -13.76 10.65 -18.62
N GLY A 27 -13.62 10.78 -17.30
CA GLY A 27 -13.48 9.65 -16.36
C GLY A 27 -12.14 9.55 -15.63
N ILE A 28 -11.11 10.32 -16.04
CA ILE A 28 -9.80 10.35 -15.35
C ILE A 28 -9.91 10.85 -13.90
N GLU A 29 -10.93 11.65 -13.59
CA GLU A 29 -11.16 12.20 -12.25
C GLU A 29 -11.38 11.09 -11.22
N PHE A 30 -12.19 10.07 -11.55
CA PHE A 30 -12.38 8.89 -10.70
C PHE A 30 -11.07 8.12 -10.49
N VAL A 31 -10.24 8.00 -11.54
CA VAL A 31 -8.93 7.33 -11.45
C VAL A 31 -7.98 8.11 -10.53
N ARG A 32 -8.00 9.44 -10.57
CA ARG A 32 -7.17 10.30 -9.71
C ARG A 32 -7.59 10.24 -8.25
N ILE A 33 -8.90 10.28 -7.98
CA ILE A 33 -9.44 10.15 -6.62
C ILE A 33 -9.13 8.76 -6.05
N GLY A 34 -9.35 7.71 -6.85
CA GLY A 34 -8.97 6.35 -6.48
C GLY A 34 -7.47 6.24 -6.21
N PHE A 35 -6.63 6.82 -7.07
CA PHE A 35 -5.19 6.82 -6.88
C PHE A 35 -4.74 7.51 -5.59
N LEU A 36 -5.34 8.65 -5.21
CA LEU A 36 -5.03 9.32 -3.95
C LEU A 36 -5.31 8.44 -2.73
N ILE A 37 -6.44 7.74 -2.73
CA ILE A 37 -6.81 6.80 -1.65
C ILE A 37 -5.82 5.64 -1.60
N PHE A 38 -5.49 5.04 -2.75
CA PHE A 38 -4.53 3.94 -2.81
C PHE A 38 -3.11 4.38 -2.42
N ALA A 39 -2.71 5.60 -2.76
CA ALA A 39 -1.43 6.17 -2.36
C ALA A 39 -1.35 6.36 -0.85
N ASP A 40 -2.41 6.88 -0.21
CA ASP A 40 -2.49 7.04 1.24
C ASP A 40 -2.38 5.69 1.97
N ILE A 41 -3.16 4.70 1.53
CA ILE A 41 -3.09 3.34 2.08
C ILE A 41 -1.71 2.73 1.88
N LEU A 42 -1.06 2.94 0.73
CA LEU A 42 0.29 2.43 0.48
C LEU A 42 1.30 3.07 1.42
N ILE A 43 1.24 4.39 1.63
CA ILE A 43 2.11 5.11 2.57
C ILE A 43 1.93 4.53 3.98
N ILE A 44 0.70 4.37 4.45
CA ILE A 44 0.41 3.78 5.77
C ILE A 44 0.92 2.34 5.84
N SER A 45 0.79 1.55 4.77
CA SER A 45 1.26 0.16 4.73
C SER A 45 2.80 0.06 4.79
N VAL A 46 3.50 0.94 4.06
CA VAL A 46 4.96 1.06 4.12
C VAL A 46 5.39 1.52 5.50
N LEU A 47 4.70 2.49 6.09
CA LEU A 47 4.97 3.02 7.42
C LEU A 47 4.78 1.93 8.49
N ALA A 48 3.66 1.23 8.47
CA ALA A 48 3.39 0.10 9.35
C ALA A 48 4.45 -0.99 9.19
N LYS A 49 4.83 -1.32 7.95
CA LYS A 49 5.94 -2.24 7.71
C LYS A 49 7.24 -1.70 8.30
N LEU A 50 7.57 -0.41 8.17
CA LEU A 50 8.81 0.15 8.70
C LEU A 50 8.85 0.11 10.23
N PHE A 51 7.76 0.52 10.89
CA PHE A 51 7.63 0.53 12.35
C PHE A 51 7.52 -0.88 12.95
N PHE A 52 6.76 -1.78 12.33
CA PHE A 52 6.53 -3.14 12.81
C PHE A 52 7.44 -4.21 12.16
N SER A 53 8.35 -3.85 11.22
CA SER A 53 9.28 -4.82 10.61
C SER A 53 10.22 -5.44 11.64
N ASN A 54 10.45 -4.76 12.77
CA ASN A 54 11.31 -5.25 13.84
C ASN A 54 10.52 -5.95 14.97
N ALA A 55 9.19 -6.07 14.86
CA ALA A 55 8.35 -6.84 15.79
C ALA A 55 8.48 -8.37 15.58
N GLY A 56 9.67 -8.83 15.17
CA GLY A 56 10.00 -10.21 14.82
C GLY A 56 9.89 -11.24 15.95
N LYS A 57 9.42 -10.84 17.13
CA LYS A 57 9.09 -11.74 18.24
C LYS A 57 7.89 -11.21 19.03
N MET A 58 6.72 -11.10 18.42
CA MET A 58 5.49 -11.24 19.21
C MET A 58 5.44 -12.68 19.72
N LYS A 59 6.15 -12.92 20.83
CA LYS A 59 6.09 -14.15 21.60
C LYS A 59 4.64 -14.22 22.06
N LEU A 60 3.88 -15.20 21.59
CA LEU A 60 2.58 -15.49 22.16
C LEU A 60 2.82 -15.80 23.64
N GLU A 61 2.56 -14.82 24.50
CA GLU A 61 2.56 -15.08 25.93
C GLU A 61 1.39 -16.02 26.19
N ARG A 62 1.73 -17.28 26.46
CA ARG A 62 0.77 -18.30 26.81
C ARG A 62 0.26 -17.94 28.20
N ILE A 63 -0.89 -17.29 28.27
CA ILE A 63 -1.58 -17.08 29.54
C ILE A 63 -1.89 -18.46 30.11
N ARG A 64 -1.17 -18.83 31.17
CA ARG A 64 -1.42 -20.06 31.91
C ARG A 64 -2.69 -19.81 32.73
N LYS A 65 -3.74 -20.54 32.38
CA LYS A 65 -4.99 -20.57 33.15
C LYS A 65 -4.82 -21.42 34.40
#